data_AF-A0A1Y2N625-F1
#
_entry.id   AF-A0A1Y2N625-F1
#
_cell.length_a   1.000
_cell.length_b   1.000
_cell.length_c   1.000
_cell.angle_alpha   90.00
_cell.angle_beta   90.00
_cell.angle_gamma   90.00
#
_symmetry.space_group_name_H-M   'P 1'
#
loop_
_entity.id
_entity.type
_entity.pdbx_description
1 polymer ?
#
loop_
_entity_poly.entity_id
_entity_poly.type
_entity_poly.pdbx_seq_one_letter_code
_entity_poly.pdbx_strand_id
1 'polypeptide(L)'
;MRSARLRDIVGTAVRLALAVVWLVSGGAKLADPLQAAVAVDAYEILPPAAVPFVATVLPLLELALGGLLLLGVGTRLAAVVSVLLLIGFVAGLVQAWARGLSIDCGCFGAGGPVEAGEERYLSSLLRDLGFLALALWLSVRPRTLLAVDRVWDGGGRVGGDGADGDRVPDETVVGRGAPAGVGPEVDGTAVDDRPGADTAGAEPGSGRREYTGDERGR
;
A
#
# COMPACT_ATOMS: atom_id res chain seq x y z
N MET A 1 11.87 -16.49 18.80
CA MET A 1 10.51 -16.98 18.40
C MET A 1 9.34 -16.20 19.00
N ARG A 2 9.29 -15.92 20.32
CA ARG A 2 8.16 -15.19 20.97
C ARG A 2 7.92 -13.77 20.42
N SER A 3 8.99 -13.02 20.12
CA SER A 3 8.92 -11.65 19.60
C SER A 3 8.35 -11.54 18.18
N ALA A 4 8.57 -12.55 17.32
CA ALA A 4 8.00 -12.58 15.98
C ALA A 4 6.47 -12.77 16.03
N ARG A 5 5.99 -13.77 16.79
CA ARG A 5 4.55 -13.99 16.99
C ARG A 5 3.84 -12.79 17.59
N LEU A 6 4.45 -12.13 18.59
CA LEU A 6 3.85 -10.94 19.20
C LEU A 6 3.64 -9.84 18.15
N ARG A 7 4.62 -9.59 17.29
CA ARG A 7 4.50 -8.60 16.20
C ARG A 7 3.40 -8.93 15.21
N ASP A 8 3.22 -10.21 14.85
CA ASP A 8 2.17 -10.60 13.92
C ASP A 8 0.76 -10.54 14.55
N ILE A 9 0.64 -10.79 15.86
CA ILE A 9 -0.60 -10.60 16.63
C ILE A 9 -0.97 -9.11 16.66
N VAL A 10 0.00 -8.24 16.98
CA VAL A 10 -0.19 -6.78 16.93
C VAL A 10 -0.60 -6.36 15.52
N GLY A 11 0.04 -6.92 14.48
CA GLY A 11 -0.32 -6.73 13.08
C GLY A 11 -1.80 -6.96 12.81
N THR A 12 -2.27 -8.11 13.29
CA THR A 12 -3.67 -8.54 13.14
C THR A 12 -4.62 -7.63 13.92
N ALA A 13 -4.28 -7.28 15.16
CA ALA A 13 -5.10 -6.40 15.98
C ALA A 13 -5.25 -5.01 15.34
N VAL A 14 -4.15 -4.43 14.83
CA VAL A 14 -4.18 -3.14 14.13
C VAL A 14 -5.01 -3.20 12.86
N ARG A 15 -4.85 -4.26 12.06
CA ARG A 15 -5.65 -4.49 10.85
C ARG A 15 -7.15 -4.55 11.17
N LEU A 16 -7.54 -5.34 12.17
CA LEU A 16 -8.93 -5.47 12.58
C LEU A 16 -9.49 -4.17 13.18
N ALA A 17 -8.69 -3.43 13.95
CA ALA A 17 -9.09 -2.14 14.47
C ALA A 17 -9.39 -1.14 13.34
N LEU A 18 -8.50 -1.02 12.35
CA LEU A 18 -8.72 -0.18 11.17
C LEU A 18 -9.94 -0.65 10.36
N ALA A 19 -10.11 -1.97 10.19
CA ALA A 19 -11.28 -2.52 9.51
C ALA A 19 -12.59 -2.09 10.18
N VAL A 20 -12.68 -2.23 11.51
CA VAL A 20 -13.86 -1.80 12.28
C VAL A 20 -14.11 -0.30 12.12
N VAL A 21 -13.07 0.53 12.23
CA VAL A 21 -13.20 1.99 12.07
C VAL A 21 -13.79 2.35 10.72
N TRP A 22 -13.24 1.78 9.64
CA TRP A 22 -13.71 2.04 8.28
C TRP A 22 -15.14 1.56 8.05
N LEU A 23 -15.50 0.38 8.55
CA LEU A 23 -16.86 -0.16 8.42
C LEU A 23 -17.89 0.65 9.19
N VAL A 24 -17.58 1.04 10.42
CA VAL A 24 -18.47 1.87 11.25
C VAL A 24 -18.61 3.27 10.66
N SER A 25 -17.50 3.88 10.25
CA SER A 25 -17.49 5.21 9.60
C SER A 25 -18.31 5.21 8.31
N GLY A 26 -18.00 4.32 7.37
CA GLY A 26 -18.69 4.24 6.09
C GLY A 26 -20.16 3.85 6.24
N GLY A 27 -20.46 2.92 7.16
CA GLY A 27 -21.83 2.51 7.46
C GLY A 27 -22.68 3.64 8.03
N ALA A 28 -22.12 4.43 8.96
CA ALA A 28 -22.81 5.60 9.52
C ALA A 28 -23.10 6.65 8.45
N LYS A 29 -22.16 6.93 7.53
CA LYS A 29 -22.39 7.89 6.43
C LYS A 29 -23.37 7.37 5.37
N LEU A 30 -23.39 6.07 5.11
CA LEU A 30 -24.33 5.47 4.15
C LEU A 30 -25.76 5.41 4.69
N ALA A 31 -25.93 5.35 6.02
CA ALA A 31 -27.23 5.37 6.68
C ALA A 31 -27.95 6.72 6.54
N ASP A 32 -27.20 7.83 6.45
CA ASP A 32 -27.75 9.16 6.19
C ASP A 32 -26.92 9.92 5.12
N PRO A 33 -27.21 9.67 3.83
CA PRO A 33 -26.51 10.30 2.72
C PRO A 33 -26.70 11.82 2.66
N LEU A 34 -27.83 12.34 3.17
CA LEU A 34 -28.09 13.77 3.19
C LEU A 34 -27.18 14.45 4.21
N GLN A 35 -27.07 13.88 5.41
CA GLN A 35 -26.14 14.36 6.42
C GLN A 35 -24.68 14.26 5.94
N ALA A 36 -24.33 13.19 5.23
CA ALA A 36 -23.00 13.06 4.62
C ALA A 36 -22.71 14.18 3.62
N ALA A 37 -23.69 14.57 2.80
CA ALA A 37 -23.54 15.70 1.87
C ALA A 37 -23.39 17.04 2.59
N VAL A 38 -24.19 17.28 3.64
CA VAL A 38 -24.06 18.48 4.49
C VAL A 38 -22.68 18.55 5.14
N ALA A 39 -22.19 17.42 5.65
CA ALA A 39 -20.86 17.34 6.26
C ALA A 39 -19.75 17.65 5.24
N VAL A 40 -19.84 17.14 4.00
CA VAL A 40 -18.86 17.42 2.94
C VAL A 40 -18.91 18.88 2.49
N ASP A 41 -20.11 19.45 2.31
CA ASP A 41 -20.29 20.84 1.90
C ASP A 41 -19.74 21.82 2.94
N ALA A 42 -19.88 21.50 4.23
CA ALA A 42 -19.42 22.33 5.34
C ALA A 42 -17.90 22.58 5.37
N TYR A 43 -17.10 21.80 4.64
CA TYR A 43 -15.66 22.06 4.50
C TYR A 43 -15.35 23.22 3.55
N GLU A 44 -16.29 23.61 2.68
CA GLU A 44 -16.10 24.70 1.70
C GLU A 44 -14.82 24.54 0.83
N ILE A 45 -14.48 23.28 0.49
CA ILE A 45 -13.32 22.94 -0.37
C ILE A 45 -13.79 22.66 -1.80
N LEU A 46 -14.96 22.05 -1.97
CA LEU A 46 -15.46 21.55 -3.24
C LEU A 46 -16.51 22.48 -3.85
N PRO A 47 -16.62 22.55 -5.19
CA PRO A 47 -17.76 23.21 -5.82
C PRO A 47 -19.05 22.43 -5.52
N PRO A 48 -20.23 23.09 -5.43
CA PRO A 48 -21.50 22.44 -5.08
C PRO A 48 -21.86 21.23 -5.95
N ALA A 49 -21.46 21.24 -7.23
CA ALA A 49 -21.70 20.14 -8.16
C ALA A 49 -20.93 18.85 -7.80
N ALA A 50 -19.80 18.96 -7.09
CA ALA A 50 -18.96 17.81 -6.71
C ALA A 50 -19.33 17.21 -5.34
N VAL A 51 -20.04 17.95 -4.49
CA VAL A 51 -20.48 17.52 -3.16
C VAL A 51 -21.23 16.18 -3.18
N PRO A 52 -22.31 15.98 -3.97
CA PRO A 52 -23.06 14.72 -3.95
C PRO A 52 -22.23 13.53 -4.42
N PHE A 53 -21.31 13.75 -5.37
CA PHE A 53 -20.40 12.71 -5.84
C PHE A 53 -19.46 12.26 -4.72
N VAL A 54 -18.79 13.19 -4.04
CA VAL A 54 -17.87 12.86 -2.94
C VAL A 54 -18.61 12.27 -1.76
N ALA A 55 -19.76 12.83 -1.38
CA ALA A 55 -20.60 12.31 -0.30
C ALA A 55 -21.09 10.87 -0.54
N THR A 56 -21.21 10.46 -1.81
CA THR A 56 -21.61 9.09 -2.18
C THR A 56 -20.42 8.13 -2.30
N VAL A 57 -19.34 8.56 -2.96
CA VAL A 57 -18.18 7.71 -3.23
C VAL A 57 -17.35 7.46 -1.97
N LEU A 58 -17.22 8.47 -1.11
CA LEU A 58 -16.41 8.37 0.09
C LEU A 58 -16.87 7.24 1.03
N PRO A 59 -18.14 7.14 1.44
CA PRO A 59 -18.61 6.03 2.29
C PRO A 59 -18.39 4.65 1.66
N LEU A 60 -18.58 4.54 0.34
CA LEU A 60 -18.35 3.28 -0.38
C LEU A 60 -16.87 2.87 -0.35
N LEU A 61 -15.97 3.84 -0.51
CA LEU A 61 -14.53 3.62 -0.39
C LEU A 61 -14.16 3.18 1.03
N GLU A 62 -14.73 3.82 2.05
CA GLU A 62 -14.53 3.44 3.45
C GLU A 62 -14.97 1.99 3.69
N LEU A 63 -16.18 1.61 3.25
CA LEU A 63 -16.68 0.23 3.39
C LEU A 63 -15.82 -0.79 2.64
N ALA A 64 -15.36 -0.46 1.43
CA ALA A 64 -14.47 -1.32 0.65
C ALA A 64 -13.12 -1.54 1.37
N LEU A 65 -12.51 -0.49 1.91
CA LEU A 65 -11.28 -0.59 2.70
C LEU A 65 -11.49 -1.41 3.98
N GLY A 66 -12.60 -1.17 4.67
CA GLY A 66 -13.00 -1.93 5.84
C GLY A 66 -13.14 -3.42 5.55
N GLY A 67 -13.81 -3.77 4.46
CA GLY A 67 -13.96 -5.15 3.99
C GLY A 67 -12.63 -5.81 3.61
N LEU A 68 -11.80 -5.13 2.81
CA LEU A 68 -10.48 -5.62 2.41
C LEU A 68 -9.58 -5.88 3.63
N LEU A 69 -9.55 -4.94 4.57
CA LEU A 69 -8.77 -5.08 5.81
C LEU A 69 -9.35 -6.17 6.72
N LEU A 70 -10.68 -6.34 6.79
CA LEU A 70 -11.30 -7.40 7.58
C LEU A 70 -10.95 -8.79 7.03
N LEU A 71 -11.10 -8.98 5.72
CA LEU A 71 -10.76 -10.22 5.02
C LEU A 71 -9.25 -10.45 4.94
N GLY A 72 -8.45 -9.39 5.07
CA GLY A 72 -7.01 -9.45 4.95
C GLY A 72 -6.57 -9.74 3.52
N VAL A 73 -7.25 -9.11 2.55
CA VAL A 73 -6.96 -9.16 1.11
C VAL A 73 -6.33 -7.84 0.69
N GLY A 74 -5.19 -7.89 0.01
CA GLY A 74 -4.45 -6.70 -0.42
C GLY A 74 -4.09 -5.78 0.74
N THR A 75 -3.73 -6.35 1.89
CA THR A 75 -3.57 -5.62 3.17
C THR A 75 -2.65 -4.41 3.06
N ARG A 76 -1.53 -4.54 2.33
CA ARG A 76 -0.61 -3.43 2.08
C ARG A 76 -1.24 -2.32 1.26
N LEU A 77 -1.97 -2.66 0.19
CA LEU A 77 -2.64 -1.67 -0.66
C LEU A 77 -3.75 -0.97 0.12
N ALA A 78 -4.59 -1.72 0.82
CA ALA A 78 -5.66 -1.16 1.64
C ALA A 78 -5.11 -0.25 2.75
N ALA A 79 -3.98 -0.60 3.37
CA ALA A 79 -3.31 0.25 4.35
C ALA A 79 -2.77 1.55 3.73
N VAL A 80 -2.12 1.48 2.56
CA VAL A 80 -1.63 2.69 1.85
C VAL A 80 -2.78 3.61 1.46
N VAL A 81 -3.87 3.06 0.90
CA VAL A 81 -5.05 3.87 0.56
C VAL A 81 -5.68 4.46 1.83
N SER A 82 -5.71 3.72 2.94
CA SER A 82 -6.16 4.25 4.24
C SER A 82 -5.31 5.43 4.71
N VAL A 83 -3.98 5.36 4.55
CA VAL A 83 -3.06 6.47 4.88
C VAL A 83 -3.41 7.71 4.04
N LEU A 84 -3.56 7.55 2.73
CA LEU A 84 -3.89 8.68 1.83
C LEU A 84 -5.23 9.32 2.21
N LEU A 85 -6.23 8.48 2.51
CA LEU A 85 -7.56 8.96 2.89
C LEU A 85 -7.54 9.70 4.23
N LEU A 86 -6.83 9.17 5.23
CA LEU A 86 -6.67 9.82 6.54
C LEU A 86 -5.89 11.13 6.45
N ILE A 87 -4.87 11.23 5.59
CA ILE A 87 -4.19 12.50 5.31
C ILE A 87 -5.19 13.51 4.73
N GLY A 88 -6.06 13.09 3.82
CA GLY A 88 -7.14 13.93 3.28
C GLY A 88 -8.07 14.47 4.36
N PHE A 89 -8.53 13.62 5.28
CA PHE A 89 -9.37 14.03 6.40
C PHE A 89 -8.67 15.00 7.35
N VAL A 90 -7.42 14.69 7.74
CA VAL A 90 -6.61 15.57 8.59
C VAL A 90 -6.40 16.92 7.90
N ALA A 91 -6.08 16.94 6.61
CA ALA A 91 -5.89 18.17 5.85
C ALA A 91 -7.18 19.00 5.78
N GLY A 92 -8.33 18.38 5.53
CA GLY A 92 -9.62 19.05 5.54
C GLY A 92 -9.95 19.65 6.90
N LEU A 93 -9.75 18.88 7.98
CA LEU A 93 -9.99 19.34 9.35
C LEU A 93 -9.10 20.52 9.75
N VAL A 94 -7.79 20.42 9.44
CA VAL A 94 -6.83 21.50 9.70
C VAL A 94 -7.17 22.74 8.88
N GLN A 95 -7.58 22.59 7.63
CA GLN A 95 -7.99 23.71 6.80
C GLN A 95 -9.25 24.40 7.34
N ALA A 96 -10.27 23.63 7.75
CA ALA A 96 -11.50 24.18 8.32
C ALA A 96 -11.20 24.96 9.61
N TRP A 97 -10.35 24.39 10.47
CA TRP A 97 -9.90 25.04 11.68
C TRP A 97 -9.11 26.33 11.39
N ALA A 98 -8.21 26.31 10.39
CA ALA A 98 -7.45 27.49 9.99
C ALA A 98 -8.32 28.62 9.40
N ARG A 99 -9.48 28.28 8.81
CA ARG A 99 -10.47 29.27 8.33
C ARG A 99 -11.47 29.70 9.40
N GLY A 100 -11.43 29.11 10.60
CA GLY A 100 -12.37 29.40 11.68
C GLY A 100 -13.80 28.96 11.38
N LEU A 101 -13.98 27.92 10.55
CA LEU A 101 -15.29 27.30 10.37
C LEU A 101 -15.70 26.61 11.68
N SER A 102 -16.99 26.54 11.99
CA SER A 102 -17.49 25.79 13.16
C SER A 102 -18.07 24.46 12.70
N ILE A 103 -17.21 23.46 12.50
CA ILE A 103 -17.60 22.14 11.98
C ILE A 103 -17.02 20.98 12.80
N ASP A 104 -17.69 19.83 12.77
CA ASP A 104 -17.17 18.56 13.29
C ASP A 104 -16.82 17.56 12.17
N CYS A 105 -15.73 16.79 12.36
CA CYS A 105 -15.06 15.88 11.39
C CYS A 105 -15.99 14.93 10.62
N GLY A 106 -17.18 14.62 11.15
CA GLY A 106 -18.12 13.69 10.50
C GLY A 106 -17.63 12.27 10.31
N CYS A 107 -16.48 11.94 10.86
CA CYS A 107 -15.79 10.66 10.73
C CYS A 107 -16.61 9.47 11.28
N PHE A 108 -17.71 9.72 12.00
CA PHE A 108 -18.70 8.70 12.43
C PHE A 108 -20.15 9.11 12.14
N GLY A 109 -20.40 9.85 11.06
CA GLY A 109 -21.75 10.19 10.58
C GLY A 109 -22.40 11.44 11.19
N ALA A 110 -21.89 11.96 12.31
CA ALA A 110 -22.43 13.15 12.99
C ALA A 110 -21.67 14.45 12.66
N GLY A 111 -21.20 14.63 11.42
CA GLY A 111 -20.41 15.80 11.03
C GLY A 111 -21.23 16.93 10.45
N GLY A 112 -20.59 18.07 10.24
CA GLY A 112 -21.22 19.26 9.69
C GLY A 112 -21.13 20.46 10.63
N PRO A 113 -21.91 21.51 10.35
CA PRO A 113 -21.88 22.74 11.13
C PRO A 113 -22.31 22.51 12.58
N VAL A 114 -21.59 23.14 13.52
CA VAL A 114 -21.88 23.15 14.96
C VAL A 114 -21.87 24.57 15.49
N GLU A 115 -22.43 24.77 16.68
CA GLU A 115 -22.38 26.05 17.38
C GLU A 115 -20.94 26.45 17.71
N ALA A 116 -20.66 27.75 17.63
CA ALA A 116 -19.32 28.28 17.86
C ALA A 116 -18.83 27.94 19.27
N GLY A 117 -17.69 27.26 19.37
CA GLY A 117 -17.09 26.84 20.64
C GLY A 117 -17.50 25.44 21.13
N GLU A 118 -18.40 24.74 20.44
CA GLU A 118 -18.68 23.31 20.69
C GLU A 118 -17.81 22.37 19.83
N GLU A 119 -17.00 22.94 18.94
CA GLU A 119 -16.12 22.24 18.00
C GLU A 119 -15.12 21.33 18.72
N ARG A 120 -14.97 20.09 18.25
CA ARG A 120 -14.07 19.11 18.87
C ARG A 120 -12.78 18.88 18.07
N TYR A 121 -12.21 19.96 17.52
CA TYR A 121 -11.04 19.92 16.64
C TYR A 121 -9.88 19.09 17.17
N LEU A 122 -9.44 19.37 18.41
CA LEU A 122 -8.27 18.68 18.98
C LEU A 122 -8.52 17.17 19.14
N SER A 123 -9.69 16.78 19.62
CA SER A 123 -10.02 15.37 19.82
C SER A 123 -10.17 14.61 18.49
N SER A 124 -10.78 15.25 17.49
CA SER A 124 -10.90 14.71 16.13
C SER A 124 -9.52 14.54 15.49
N LEU A 125 -8.66 15.56 15.60
CA LEU A 125 -7.31 15.51 15.06
C LEU A 125 -6.45 14.43 15.73
N LEU A 126 -6.50 14.31 17.06
CA LEU A 126 -5.76 13.27 17.79
C LEU A 126 -6.20 11.85 17.39
N ARG A 127 -7.52 11.65 17.24
CA ARG A 127 -8.07 10.39 16.78
C ARG A 127 -7.58 10.05 15.38
N ASP A 128 -7.69 11.00 14.45
CA ASP A 128 -7.34 10.77 13.04
C ASP A 128 -5.83 10.56 12.87
N LEU A 129 -4.99 11.28 13.63
CA LEU A 129 -3.55 11.03 13.72
C LEU A 129 -3.22 9.66 14.31
N GLY A 130 -3.99 9.21 15.31
CA GLY A 130 -3.89 7.86 15.87
C GLY A 130 -4.16 6.79 14.81
N PHE A 131 -5.25 6.92 14.06
CA PHE A 131 -5.56 6.01 12.96
C PHE A 131 -4.53 6.08 11.83
N LEU A 132 -4.00 7.28 11.53
CA LEU A 132 -2.96 7.48 10.54
C LEU A 132 -1.67 6.74 10.94
N ALA A 133 -1.26 6.84 12.20
CA ALA A 133 -0.10 6.13 12.72
C ALA A 133 -0.27 4.60 12.60
N LEU A 134 -1.47 4.09 12.93
CA LEU A 134 -1.81 2.67 12.78
C LEU A 134 -1.74 2.23 11.31
N ALA A 135 -2.30 3.02 10.39
CA ALA A 135 -2.31 2.73 8.96
C ALA A 135 -0.90 2.78 8.35
N LEU A 136 -0.07 3.75 8.75
CA LEU A 136 1.35 3.85 8.36
C LEU A 136 2.14 2.63 8.84
N TRP A 137 1.96 2.26 10.11
CA TRP A 137 2.63 1.09 10.68
C TRP A 137 2.24 -0.19 9.94
N LEU A 138 0.94 -0.38 9.66
CA LEU A 138 0.45 -1.53 8.90
C LEU A 138 0.94 -1.53 7.44
N SER A 139 1.11 -0.35 6.83
CA SER A 139 1.64 -0.20 5.46
C SER A 139 3.11 -0.65 5.36
N VAL A 140 3.92 -0.37 6.39
CA VAL A 140 5.33 -0.79 6.46
C VAL A 140 5.46 -2.25 6.91
N ARG A 141 4.54 -2.74 7.74
CA ARG A 141 4.51 -4.13 8.22
C ARG A 141 3.17 -4.82 7.96
N PRO A 142 2.87 -5.21 6.70
CA PRO A 142 1.60 -5.85 6.35
C PRO A 142 1.48 -7.30 6.83
N ARG A 143 2.50 -7.86 7.51
CA ARG A 143 2.47 -9.24 8.02
C ARG A 143 1.46 -9.36 9.17
N THR A 144 0.28 -9.86 8.87
CA THR A 144 -0.79 -10.10 9.86
C THR A 144 -1.22 -11.55 9.86
N LEU A 145 -1.27 -12.23 11.01
CA LEU A 145 -1.84 -13.58 11.11
C LEU A 145 -3.26 -13.54 10.54
N LEU A 146 -3.65 -14.53 9.73
CA LEU A 146 -4.98 -14.63 9.09
C LEU A 146 -5.25 -13.74 7.86
N ALA A 147 -4.25 -13.08 7.26
CA ALA A 147 -4.46 -12.48 5.94
C ALA A 147 -4.58 -13.56 4.85
N VAL A 148 -5.62 -13.48 4.02
CA VAL A 148 -5.77 -14.31 2.81
C VAL A 148 -4.57 -14.14 1.87
N ASP A 149 -3.94 -12.97 1.89
CA ASP A 149 -2.68 -12.70 1.17
C ASP A 149 -1.62 -13.79 1.42
N ARG A 150 -1.51 -14.32 2.65
CA ARG A 150 -0.54 -15.39 2.95
C ARG A 150 -0.87 -16.74 2.30
N VAL A 151 -2.15 -17.02 2.08
CA VAL A 151 -2.59 -18.25 1.41
C VAL A 151 -2.27 -18.16 -0.09
N TRP A 152 -2.43 -16.97 -0.68
CA TRP A 152 -2.11 -16.72 -2.09
C TRP A 152 -0.59 -16.68 -2.36
N ASP A 153 0.18 -15.99 -1.52
CA ASP A 153 1.64 -15.89 -1.64
C ASP A 153 2.36 -17.23 -1.39
N GLY A 154 1.74 -18.14 -0.64
CA GLY A 154 2.24 -19.51 -0.41
C GLY A 154 2.22 -20.41 -1.65
N GLY A 155 1.44 -20.05 -2.69
CA GLY A 155 1.33 -20.78 -3.95
C GLY A 155 2.22 -20.24 -5.08
N GLY A 156 2.84 -19.06 -4.90
CA GLY A 156 3.58 -18.35 -5.94
C GLY A 156 5.01 -18.02 -5.55
N ARG A 157 5.90 -19.01 -5.55
CA ARG A 157 7.35 -18.73 -5.65
C ARG A 157 7.65 -18.21 -7.05
N VAL A 158 7.58 -16.90 -7.24
CA VAL A 158 8.28 -16.20 -8.33
C VAL A 158 9.09 -15.09 -7.68
N GLY A 159 10.38 -15.07 -8.03
CA GLY A 159 11.48 -14.55 -7.23
C GLY A 159 11.40 -13.09 -6.81
N GLY A 160 11.85 -12.85 -5.59
CA GLY A 160 12.01 -11.52 -5.01
C GLY A 160 12.55 -11.56 -3.58
N ASP A 161 13.42 -12.52 -3.26
CA ASP A 161 14.13 -12.54 -1.98
C ASP A 161 15.17 -11.42 -1.95
N GLY A 162 14.76 -10.26 -1.45
CA GLY A 162 15.60 -9.10 -1.23
C GLY A 162 15.28 -8.44 0.10
N ALA A 163 15.63 -9.10 1.21
CA ALA A 163 16.07 -8.52 2.49
C ALA A 163 15.83 -9.53 3.63
N ASP A 164 16.71 -10.54 3.73
CA ASP A 164 16.93 -11.26 4.99
C ASP A 164 18.42 -11.13 5.34
N GLY A 165 18.75 -9.97 5.92
CA GLY A 165 20.05 -9.71 6.51
C GLY A 165 20.05 -10.19 7.94
N ASP A 166 20.23 -11.49 8.14
CA ASP A 166 20.68 -12.10 9.39
C ASP A 166 21.30 -13.47 9.07
N ARG A 167 22.50 -13.46 8.46
CA ARG A 167 23.42 -14.61 8.55
C ARG A 167 24.47 -14.30 9.60
N VAL A 168 24.33 -14.96 10.75
CA VAL A 168 25.44 -15.20 11.68
C VAL A 168 26.29 -16.33 11.09
N PRO A 169 27.59 -16.16 10.86
CA PRO A 169 28.46 -17.27 10.51
C PRO A 169 28.79 -18.06 11.79
N ASP A 170 28.35 -19.32 11.84
CA ASP A 170 28.87 -20.27 12.83
C ASP A 170 30.09 -20.96 12.20
N GLU A 171 31.24 -20.74 12.83
CA GLU A 171 32.48 -21.44 12.55
C GLU A 171 32.36 -22.91 12.98
N THR A 172 33.33 -23.71 12.52
CA THR A 172 33.73 -25.04 13.03
C THR A 172 33.16 -26.27 12.32
N VAL A 173 33.89 -26.76 11.30
CA VAL A 173 34.37 -28.16 11.30
C VAL A 173 35.77 -28.21 10.66
N VAL A 174 36.76 -28.51 11.48
CA VAL A 174 38.12 -28.90 11.11
C VAL A 174 38.21 -30.43 11.00
N GLY A 175 38.90 -30.91 9.96
CA GLY A 175 39.57 -32.21 9.94
C GLY A 175 39.22 -33.09 8.74
N ARG A 176 40.09 -33.92 8.16
CA ARG A 176 41.51 -34.24 8.35
C ARG A 176 41.81 -35.33 7.30
N GLY A 177 42.90 -35.22 6.52
CA GLY A 177 43.62 -36.39 5.98
C GLY A 177 43.35 -36.84 4.51
N ALA A 178 44.43 -36.83 3.71
CA ALA A 178 44.61 -37.52 2.41
C ALA A 178 45.07 -39.00 2.63
N PRO A 179 45.63 -39.80 1.66
CA PRO A 179 45.78 -39.65 0.20
C PRO A 179 45.62 -40.96 -0.66
N ALA A 180 45.79 -40.79 -1.99
CA ALA A 180 46.47 -41.66 -2.99
C ALA A 180 45.82 -42.95 -3.55
N GLY A 181 45.89 -43.10 -4.89
CA GLY A 181 46.09 -44.40 -5.55
C GLY A 181 45.57 -44.61 -6.99
N VAL A 182 46.47 -44.49 -7.98
CA VAL A 182 46.68 -45.37 -9.17
C VAL A 182 45.64 -45.43 -10.32
N GLY A 183 46.12 -45.19 -11.56
CA GLY A 183 45.41 -45.34 -12.85
C GLY A 183 45.26 -46.81 -13.34
N PRO A 184 44.89 -47.08 -14.62
CA PRO A 184 45.77 -46.75 -15.75
C PRO A 184 45.08 -46.24 -17.04
N GLU A 185 45.96 -45.81 -17.96
CA GLU A 185 45.82 -45.47 -19.38
C GLU A 185 44.90 -46.36 -20.24
N VAL A 186 44.28 -45.74 -21.26
CA VAL A 186 44.33 -46.19 -22.67
C VAL A 186 44.13 -45.01 -23.63
N ASP A 187 44.70 -45.17 -24.82
CA ASP A 187 45.27 -44.21 -25.78
C ASP A 187 44.40 -43.97 -27.04
N GLY A 188 44.67 -42.84 -27.72
CA GLY A 188 44.40 -42.57 -29.14
C GLY A 188 42.98 -42.07 -29.49
N THR A 189 42.76 -41.04 -30.32
CA THR A 189 43.61 -40.24 -31.20
C THR A 189 42.82 -38.99 -31.60
N ALA A 190 43.56 -37.91 -31.88
CA ALA A 190 43.12 -36.56 -32.20
C ALA A 190 42.24 -36.39 -33.45
N VAL A 191 41.38 -35.36 -33.45
CA VAL A 191 41.33 -34.34 -34.51
C VAL A 191 41.00 -32.98 -33.88
N ASP A 192 41.86 -32.01 -34.19
CA ASP A 192 41.85 -30.59 -33.86
C ASP A 192 40.95 -29.82 -34.84
N ASP A 193 40.18 -28.85 -34.35
CA ASP A 193 39.94 -27.58 -35.06
C ASP A 193 39.25 -26.57 -34.11
N ARG A 194 40.01 -25.53 -33.77
CA ARG A 194 39.56 -24.24 -33.22
C ARG A 194 39.76 -23.16 -34.31
N PRO A 195 39.44 -21.86 -34.13
CA PRO A 195 38.52 -21.15 -33.22
C PRO A 195 37.67 -20.07 -33.96
N GLY A 196 36.84 -19.31 -33.21
CA GLY A 196 36.42 -17.95 -33.60
C GLY A 196 34.94 -17.68 -33.23
N ALA A 197 34.60 -16.93 -32.18
CA ALA A 197 34.75 -15.48 -31.98
C ALA A 197 33.84 -14.66 -32.91
N ASP A 198 32.57 -14.49 -32.51
CA ASP A 198 31.68 -13.50 -33.11
C ASP A 198 31.86 -12.14 -32.41
N THR A 199 32.41 -11.22 -33.19
CA THR A 199 32.52 -9.79 -32.90
C THR A 199 31.29 -9.02 -33.37
N ALA A 200 30.96 -8.01 -32.57
CA ALA A 200 30.26 -6.74 -32.85
C ALA A 200 29.99 -6.30 -34.31
N GLY A 201 28.90 -5.52 -34.47
CA GLY A 201 28.76 -4.48 -35.50
C GLY A 201 27.36 -4.44 -36.12
N ALA A 202 26.48 -3.53 -35.70
CA ALA A 202 26.35 -2.17 -36.25
C ALA A 202 25.40 -2.11 -37.48
N GLU A 203 24.19 -1.62 -37.23
CA GLU A 203 23.20 -1.24 -38.24
C GLU A 203 23.54 0.13 -38.87
N PRO A 204 23.32 0.30 -40.19
CA PRO A 204 23.05 1.62 -40.76
C PRO A 204 21.82 1.64 -41.69
N GLY A 205 21.07 2.75 -41.66
CA GLY A 205 20.10 3.10 -42.72
C GLY A 205 18.83 3.75 -42.18
N SER A 206 18.83 5.04 -41.82
CA SER A 206 18.58 6.16 -42.75
C SER A 206 17.38 5.94 -43.68
N GLY A 207 16.22 6.47 -43.28
CA GLY A 207 15.01 6.50 -44.10
C GLY A 207 14.03 7.59 -43.64
N ARG A 208 14.39 8.84 -43.92
CA ARG A 208 13.58 10.06 -43.78
C ARG A 208 12.29 9.94 -44.62
N ARG A 209 11.11 10.20 -44.04
CA ARG A 209 9.97 10.82 -44.75
C ARG A 209 9.17 11.72 -43.81
N GLU A 210 9.29 13.02 -44.06
CA GLU A 210 8.29 14.04 -43.72
C GLU A 210 6.93 13.68 -44.33
N TYR A 211 5.85 13.97 -43.60
CA TYR A 211 4.61 14.41 -44.21
C TYR A 211 4.02 15.56 -43.38
N THR A 212 4.13 16.73 -43.98
CA THR A 212 3.54 18.01 -43.64
C THR A 212 2.06 18.08 -44.02
N GLY A 213 1.32 18.99 -43.39
CA GLY A 213 0.04 19.54 -43.86
C GLY A 213 -1.13 19.09 -42.99
N ASP A 214 -1.59 19.88 -42.02
CA ASP A 214 -2.40 21.11 -42.16
C ASP A 214 -3.74 20.81 -42.84
N GLU A 215 -4.85 21.10 -42.16
CA GLU A 215 -5.80 22.14 -42.60
C GLU A 215 -6.92 22.32 -41.55
N ARG A 216 -7.15 23.59 -41.23
CA ARG A 216 -8.24 24.17 -40.44
C ARG A 216 -9.60 23.95 -41.10
N GLY A 217 -10.67 23.92 -40.29
CA GLY A 217 -11.97 24.38 -40.75
C GLY A 217 -13.17 23.90 -39.94
N ARG A 218 -13.60 24.69 -38.94
CA ARG A 218 -14.93 25.36 -38.83
C ARG A 218 -15.24 25.74 -37.39
#